data_AF-A0A387FHJ5-F1
#
_entry.id   AF-A0A387FHJ5-F1
#
_cell.length_a   1.000
_cell.length_b   1.000
_cell.length_c   1.000
_cell.angle_alpha   90.00
_cell.angle_beta   90.00
_cell.angle_gamma   90.00
#
_symmetry.space_group_name_H-M   'P 1'
#
loop_
_entity.id
_entity.type
_entity.pdbx_description
1 polymer ?
#
loop_
_entity_poly.entity_id
_entity_poly.type
_entity_poly.pdbx_seq_one_letter_code
_entity_poly.pdbx_strand_id
1 'polypeptide(L)'
;MSPWVGGSRDLKNGYEWLQLRGLAFGKHPAGLSLCFHHGKLISSDWGVSLPGAPMEGGWPTQQAIDQEIAFVRRILTALFQTELTTGALEFSWGTVWSKFDPKGFLASHGIRYRQL
;
A
#
# COMPACT_ATOMS: atom_id res chain seq x y z
N MET A 1 22.77 -7.43 4.55
CA MET A 1 21.54 -6.92 3.90
C MET A 1 21.36 -5.46 4.27
N SER A 2 20.86 -4.63 3.37
CA SER A 2 20.54 -3.22 3.66
C SER A 2 19.53 -3.14 4.81
N PRO A 3 19.63 -2.18 5.74
CA PRO A 3 18.76 -2.08 6.92
C PRO A 3 17.27 -1.90 6.59
N TRP A 4 16.94 -1.56 5.35
CA TRP A 4 15.57 -1.31 4.91
C TRP A 4 14.90 -2.53 4.28
N VAL A 5 15.63 -3.62 4.03
CA VAL A 5 15.06 -4.86 3.49
C VAL A 5 14.50 -5.70 4.63
N GLY A 6 13.18 -5.82 4.67
CA GLY A 6 12.45 -6.57 5.69
C GLY A 6 12.33 -8.07 5.40
N GLY A 7 12.58 -8.48 4.15
CA GLY A 7 12.53 -9.86 3.68
C GLY A 7 12.10 -9.95 2.22
N SER A 8 12.29 -11.12 1.61
CA SER A 8 11.77 -11.44 0.28
C SER A 8 11.10 -12.81 0.25
N ARG A 9 10.21 -13.02 -0.70
CA ARG A 9 9.50 -14.28 -0.91
C ARG A 9 9.31 -14.54 -2.41
N ASP A 10 10.02 -15.54 -2.91
CA ASP A 10 9.82 -16.09 -4.25
C ASP A 10 8.77 -17.21 -4.19
N LEU A 11 7.70 -17.10 -4.99
CA LEU A 11 6.61 -18.07 -5.05
C LEU A 11 6.87 -19.21 -6.04
N LYS A 12 8.02 -19.22 -6.73
CA LYS A 12 8.46 -20.25 -7.69
C LYS A 12 7.52 -20.45 -8.88
N ASN A 13 6.73 -19.42 -9.19
CA ASN A 13 5.80 -19.38 -10.32
C ASN A 13 5.95 -18.08 -11.14
N GLY A 14 7.13 -17.46 -11.07
CA GLY A 14 7.41 -16.17 -11.70
C GLY A 14 7.13 -14.96 -10.81
N TYR A 15 6.38 -15.12 -9.70
CA TYR A 15 6.12 -14.03 -8.76
C TYR A 15 7.15 -13.97 -7.63
N GLU A 16 7.61 -12.76 -7.34
CA GLU A 16 8.48 -12.46 -6.20
C GLU A 16 7.96 -11.24 -5.43
N TRP A 17 8.00 -11.32 -4.11
CA TRP A 17 7.68 -10.21 -3.22
C TRP A 17 8.92 -9.73 -2.47
N LEU A 18 9.11 -8.42 -2.42
CA LEU A 18 10.16 -7.78 -1.62
C LEU A 18 9.51 -6.83 -0.61
N GLN A 19 9.78 -7.04 0.68
CA GLN A 19 9.32 -6.17 1.75
C GLN A 19 10.39 -5.15 2.11
N LEU A 20 9.99 -3.89 2.13
CA LEU A 20 10.78 -2.75 2.56
C LEU A 20 10.19 -2.18 3.86
N ARG A 21 11.07 -1.83 4.79
CA ARG A 21 10.75 -1.31 6.13
C ARG A 21 11.54 -0.04 6.41
N GLY A 22 11.15 0.67 7.46
CA GLY A 22 11.80 1.93 7.85
C GLY A 22 11.50 3.07 6.87
N LEU A 23 10.40 2.96 6.11
CA LEU A 23 9.94 4.00 5.21
C LEU A 23 8.99 4.94 5.96
N ALA A 24 8.72 6.08 5.34
CA ALA A 24 7.71 7.01 5.81
C ALA A 24 6.77 7.42 4.67
N PHE A 25 5.50 7.56 4.98
CA PHE A 25 4.49 8.11 4.09
C PHE A 25 3.81 9.29 4.79
N GLY A 26 3.91 10.49 4.21
CA GLY A 26 3.35 11.70 4.81
C GLY A 26 3.81 11.96 6.26
N LYS A 27 5.09 11.68 6.55
CA LYS A 27 5.74 11.79 7.88
C LYS A 27 5.35 10.70 8.90
N HIS A 28 4.57 9.69 8.51
CA HIS A 28 4.22 8.56 9.38
C HIS A 28 4.96 7.29 8.96
N PRO A 29 5.32 6.39 9.90
CA PRO A 29 5.96 5.13 9.58
C PRO A 29 5.15 4.32 8.57
N ALA A 30 5.83 3.73 7.59
CA ALA A 30 5.21 2.94 6.55
C ALA A 30 6.03 1.68 6.23
N GLY A 31 5.33 0.63 5.80
CA GLY A 31 5.89 -0.54 5.17
C GLY A 31 5.46 -0.60 3.72
N LEU A 32 6.35 -1.07 2.83
CA LEU A 32 6.08 -1.20 1.40
C LEU A 32 6.41 -2.62 0.96
N SER A 33 5.54 -3.23 0.20
CA SER A 33 5.75 -4.51 -0.46
C SER A 33 5.78 -4.28 -1.97
N LEU A 34 6.82 -4.77 -2.63
CA LEU A 34 6.96 -4.74 -4.07
C LEU A 34 6.67 -6.12 -4.62
N CYS A 35 5.83 -6.20 -5.65
CA CYS A 35 5.50 -7.44 -6.35
C CYS A 35 6.12 -7.41 -7.74
N PHE A 36 6.92 -8.42 -8.04
CA PHE A 36 7.54 -8.64 -9.33
C PHE A 36 6.92 -9.87 -10.00
N HIS A 37 6.83 -9.82 -11.33
CA HIS A 37 6.51 -10.97 -12.17
C HIS A 37 7.58 -11.10 -13.26
N HIS A 38 8.28 -12.24 -13.29
CA HIS A 38 9.43 -12.49 -14.17
C HIS A 38 10.46 -11.33 -14.15
N GLY A 39 10.79 -10.84 -12.95
CA GLY A 39 11.76 -9.76 -12.75
C GLY A 39 11.25 -8.35 -13.09
N LYS A 40 10.00 -8.19 -13.55
CA LYS A 40 9.38 -6.88 -13.80
C LYS A 40 8.51 -6.46 -12.62
N LEU A 41 8.63 -5.23 -12.16
CA LEU A 41 7.75 -4.68 -11.13
C LEU A 41 6.32 -4.54 -11.68
N ILE A 42 5.34 -5.14 -11.01
CA ILE A 42 3.94 -5.14 -11.46
C ILE A 42 3.01 -4.46 -10.47
N SER A 43 3.33 -4.47 -9.18
CA SER A 43 2.60 -3.68 -8.19
C SER A 43 3.47 -3.34 -7.00
N SER A 44 3.02 -2.33 -6.27
CA SER A 44 3.54 -1.98 -4.96
C SER A 44 2.37 -1.71 -4.02
N ASP A 45 2.42 -2.28 -2.83
CA ASP A 45 1.38 -2.19 -1.82
C ASP A 45 2.02 -1.62 -0.55
N TRP A 46 1.38 -0.65 0.10
CA TRP A 46 1.91 -0.10 1.36
C TRP A 46 0.83 0.02 2.42
N GLY A 47 1.29 0.06 3.67
CA GLY A 47 0.48 0.39 4.84
C GLY A 47 1.14 1.48 5.65
N VAL A 48 0.34 2.28 6.35
CA VAL A 48 0.81 3.41 7.17
C VAL A 48 0.37 3.24 8.61
N SER A 49 1.31 3.31 9.54
CA SER A 49 1.01 3.28 10.97
C SER A 49 0.74 4.70 11.48
N LEU A 50 -0.53 5.02 11.70
CA LEU A 50 -0.94 6.30 12.28
C LEU A 50 -0.78 6.30 13.82
N PRO A 51 -0.28 7.40 14.42
CA PRO A 51 -0.19 7.53 15.88
C PRO A 51 -1.55 7.41 16.55
N GLY A 52 -1.65 6.56 17.58
CA GLY A 52 -2.88 6.38 18.33
C GLY A 52 -3.99 5.64 17.58
N ALA A 53 -3.68 4.99 16.46
CA ALA A 53 -4.64 4.17 15.73
C ALA A 53 -5.22 3.07 16.65
N PRO A 54 -6.55 3.02 16.86
CA PRO A 54 -7.15 2.06 17.77
C PRO A 54 -6.95 0.62 17.28
N MET A 55 -6.61 -0.27 18.22
CA MET A 55 -6.47 -1.70 17.97
C MET A 55 -7.35 -2.49 18.93
N GLU A 56 -7.94 -3.58 18.44
CA GLU A 56 -8.71 -4.54 19.23
C GLU A 56 -8.16 -5.94 18.96
N GLY A 57 -7.76 -6.66 20.02
CA GLY A 57 -7.18 -8.00 19.87
C GLY A 57 -5.91 -8.07 19.01
N GLY A 58 -5.16 -6.96 18.88
CA GLY A 58 -3.98 -6.87 18.01
C GLY A 58 -4.27 -6.59 16.54
N TRP A 59 -5.53 -6.33 16.18
CA TRP A 59 -5.97 -5.95 14.84
C TRP A 59 -6.42 -4.48 14.81
N PRO A 60 -6.25 -3.77 13.68
CA PRO A 60 -6.81 -2.43 13.55
C PRO A 60 -8.34 -2.48 13.59
N THR A 61 -8.98 -1.54 14.30
CA THR A 61 -10.43 -1.41 14.25
C THR A 61 -10.87 -0.80 12.91
N GLN A 62 -12.16 -0.90 12.56
CA GLN A 62 -12.70 -0.22 11.38
C GLN A 62 -12.38 1.28 11.39
N GLN A 63 -12.45 1.92 12.56
CA GLN A 63 -12.12 3.34 12.72
C GLN A 63 -10.65 3.62 12.36
N ALA A 64 -9.70 2.78 12.79
CA ALA A 64 -8.30 2.91 12.44
C ALA A 64 -8.08 2.76 10.93
N ILE A 65 -8.75 1.79 10.31
CA ILE A 65 -8.69 1.52 8.87
C ILE A 65 -9.21 2.71 8.07
N ASP A 66 -10.37 3.25 8.45
CA ASP A 66 -10.98 4.41 7.78
C ASP A 66 -10.09 5.66 7.92
N GLN A 67 -9.47 5.87 9.08
CA GLN A 67 -8.52 6.95 9.31
C GLN A 67 -7.28 6.81 8.42
N GLU A 68 -6.73 5.60 8.28
CA GLU A 68 -5.60 5.34 7.40
C GLU A 68 -5.96 5.63 5.93
N ILE A 69 -7.12 5.14 5.47
CA ILE A 69 -7.61 5.41 4.11
C ILE A 69 -7.82 6.90 3.88
N ALA A 70 -8.46 7.61 4.81
CA ALA A 70 -8.68 9.05 4.68
C ALA A 70 -7.35 9.82 4.62
N PHE A 71 -6.39 9.45 5.45
CA PHE A 71 -5.05 10.03 5.47
C PHE A 71 -4.32 9.80 4.14
N VAL A 72 -4.29 8.56 3.64
CA VAL A 72 -3.63 8.22 2.38
C VAL A 72 -4.29 8.93 1.21
N ARG A 73 -5.63 8.89 1.11
CA ARG A 73 -6.38 9.58 0.05
C ARG A 73 -6.08 11.07 0.02
N ARG A 74 -6.01 11.74 1.16
CA ARG A 74 -5.66 13.18 1.23
C ARG A 74 -4.30 13.47 0.58
N ILE A 75 -3.30 12.62 0.84
CA ILE A 75 -1.96 12.77 0.27
C ILE A 75 -1.98 12.47 -1.23
N LEU A 76 -2.63 11.37 -1.64
CA LEU A 76 -2.73 11.02 -3.07
C LEU A 76 -3.48 12.09 -3.86
N THR A 77 -4.57 12.65 -3.32
CA THR A 77 -5.29 13.77 -3.95
C THR A 77 -4.40 14.99 -4.12
N ALA A 78 -3.59 15.34 -3.12
CA ALA A 78 -2.64 16.45 -3.24
C ALA A 78 -1.55 16.16 -4.28
N LEU A 79 -1.11 14.91 -4.40
CA LEU A 79 -0.01 14.48 -5.26
C LEU A 79 -0.42 14.35 -6.73
N PHE A 80 -1.63 13.83 -6.99
CA PHE A 80 -2.20 13.66 -8.33
C PHE A 80 -3.12 14.80 -8.75
N GLN A 81 -3.42 15.75 -7.86
CA GLN A 81 -4.34 16.87 -8.09
C GLN A 81 -5.74 16.42 -8.54
N THR A 82 -6.17 15.24 -8.11
CA THR A 82 -7.42 14.59 -8.50
C THR A 82 -7.96 13.75 -7.33
N GLU A 83 -9.28 13.76 -7.13
CA GLU A 83 -9.93 13.01 -6.04
C GLU A 83 -10.07 11.50 -6.32
N LEU A 84 -9.86 10.69 -5.28
CA LEU A 84 -10.08 9.24 -5.30
C LEU A 84 -11.54 8.88 -4.95
N THR A 85 -12.51 9.34 -5.74
CA THR A 85 -13.95 9.18 -5.44
C THR A 85 -14.39 7.71 -5.35
N THR A 86 -13.89 6.85 -6.25
CA THR A 86 -14.15 5.39 -6.26
C THR A 86 -13.11 4.60 -5.47
N GLY A 87 -12.17 5.27 -4.80
CA GLY A 87 -11.02 4.65 -4.15
C GLY A 87 -9.89 4.22 -5.08
N ALA A 88 -9.96 4.57 -6.38
CA ALA A 88 -8.89 4.34 -7.33
C ALA A 88 -8.81 5.45 -8.40
N LEU A 89 -7.62 5.65 -8.95
CA LEU A 89 -7.34 6.48 -10.13
C LEU A 89 -6.72 5.61 -11.21
N GLU A 90 -7.25 5.74 -12.42
CA GLU A 90 -6.75 5.05 -13.60
C GLU A 90 -5.91 5.98 -14.46
N PHE A 91 -4.75 5.50 -14.88
CA PHE A 91 -3.82 6.18 -15.77
C PHE A 91 -3.50 5.29 -16.97
N SER A 92 -2.88 5.86 -18.01
CA SER A 92 -2.42 5.09 -19.17
C SER A 92 -1.36 4.03 -18.80
N TRP A 93 -0.58 4.28 -17.75
CA TRP A 93 0.48 3.41 -17.27
C TRP A 93 0.05 2.44 -16.16
N GLY A 94 -1.13 2.60 -15.56
CA GLY A 94 -1.54 1.78 -14.43
C GLY A 94 -2.62 2.39 -13.55
N THR A 95 -2.77 1.85 -12.35
CA THR A 95 -3.81 2.21 -11.39
C THR A 95 -3.18 2.57 -10.05
N VAL A 96 -3.69 3.59 -9.39
CA VAL A 96 -3.38 3.92 -7.98
C VAL A 96 -4.65 3.72 -7.16
N TRP A 97 -4.58 3.08 -5.99
CA TRP A 97 -5.77 2.90 -5.15
C TRP A 97 -5.50 3.15 -3.66
N SER A 98 -6.58 3.44 -2.95
CA SER A 98 -6.67 3.49 -1.49
C SER A 98 -8.10 3.19 -1.07
N LYS A 99 -8.35 2.00 -0.52
CA LYS A 99 -9.68 1.50 -0.15
C LYS A 99 -9.61 0.45 0.94
N PHE A 100 -10.78 0.13 1.50
CA PHE A 100 -10.93 -1.00 2.41
C PHE A 100 -10.80 -2.33 1.64
N ASP A 101 -10.01 -3.26 2.16
CA ASP A 101 -9.96 -4.64 1.69
C ASP A 101 -10.83 -5.52 2.61
N PRO A 102 -11.99 -6.00 2.13
CA PRO A 102 -12.86 -6.86 2.92
C PRO A 102 -12.26 -8.25 3.18
N LYS A 103 -11.31 -8.70 2.34
CA LYS A 103 -10.68 -10.02 2.52
C LYS A 103 -9.65 -10.00 3.64
N GLY A 104 -8.84 -8.96 3.70
CA GLY A 104 -7.84 -8.76 4.74
C GLY A 104 -8.36 -8.03 5.98
N PHE A 105 -9.57 -7.47 5.91
CA PHE A 105 -10.12 -6.57 6.92
C PHE A 105 -9.13 -5.46 7.31
N LEU A 106 -8.60 -4.76 6.30
CA LEU A 106 -7.53 -3.79 6.46
C LEU A 106 -7.59 -2.66 5.42
N ALA A 107 -6.82 -1.60 5.66
CA ALA A 107 -6.60 -0.56 4.67
C ALA A 107 -5.67 -1.09 3.55
N SER A 108 -6.11 -1.00 2.30
CA SER A 108 -5.33 -1.42 1.13
C SER A 108 -5.04 -0.22 0.25
N HIS A 109 -3.74 0.05 0.08
CA HIS A 109 -3.23 1.11 -0.78
C HIS A 109 -2.14 0.54 -1.67
N GLY A 110 -2.10 1.02 -2.91
CA GLY A 110 -1.09 0.52 -3.83
C GLY A 110 -1.09 1.20 -5.19
N ILE A 111 -0.12 0.76 -5.99
CA ILE A 111 0.02 1.07 -7.40
C ILE A 111 0.14 -0.26 -8.15
N ARG A 112 -0.53 -0.37 -9.29
CA ARG A 112 -0.43 -1.52 -10.20
C ARG A 112 -0.10 -1.00 -11.57
N TYR A 113 1.00 -1.48 -12.14
CA TYR A 113 1.41 -1.13 -13.48
C TYR A 113 0.64 -1.95 -14.50
N ARG A 114 0.29 -1.33 -15.63
CA ARG A 114 -0.25 -2.05 -16.77
C ARG A 114 0.88 -2.90 -17.37
N GLN A 115 0.65 -4.20 -17.47
CA GLN A 115 1.56 -5.07 -18.21
C GLN A 115 1.41 -4.75 -19.70
N LEU A 116 2.47 -4.20 -20.29
CA LEU A 116 2.62 -4.04 -21.74
C LEU A 116 3.13 -5.34 -22.35
#